data_AF-A0A376DR97-F1
#
_entry.id   AF-A0A376DR97-F1
#
_cell.length_a   1.000
_cell.length_b   1.000
_cell.length_c   1.000
_cell.angle_alpha   90.00
_cell.angle_beta   90.00
_cell.angle_gamma   90.00
#
_symmetry.space_group_name_H-M   'P 1'
#
loop_
_entity.id
_entity.type
_entity.pdbx_description
1 polymer ?
#
loop_
_entity_poly.entity_id
_entity_poly.type
_entity_poly.pdbx_seq_one_letter_code
_entity_poly.pdbx_strand_id
1 'polypeptide(L)'
;MEILDILIIGGGPIGLNCALEAQKNNLTYMIIEKGTIVNSLYHYPLYMRFFSTAEKLEIGGIPFISPAPKPGRQEALEYYQGIARQKEINIRLYEKVLKVSKTGDIFDIETSKAVYKAKNVIISTGFYDIPNLMDVPGENLLKVKHYYTEPYPYAQQKIVVVGSSNSAVDAALETYRKGSDVTMIVRHSEISKT
;
A
#
# COMPACT_ATOMS: atom_id res chain seq x y z
N MET A 1 -23.08 10.72 -19.11
CA MET A 1 -22.11 10.12 -18.18
C MET A 1 -22.57 8.69 -17.96
N GLU A 2 -21.77 7.69 -18.35
CA GLU A 2 -22.12 6.28 -18.17
C GLU A 2 -22.13 5.95 -16.66
N ILE A 3 -23.12 5.16 -16.22
CA ILE A 3 -23.23 4.73 -14.82
C ILE A 3 -22.56 3.37 -14.72
N LEU A 4 -21.47 3.28 -13.95
CA LEU A 4 -20.76 2.03 -13.71
C LEU A 4 -21.57 1.11 -12.79
N ASP A 5 -21.41 -0.19 -12.93
CA ASP A 5 -21.91 -1.14 -11.93
C ASP A 5 -21.11 -1.02 -10.62
N ILE A 6 -19.79 -0.84 -10.73
CA ILE A 6 -18.88 -0.74 -9.59
C ILE A 6 -17.79 0.32 -9.82
N LEU A 7 -17.58 1.22 -8.87
CA LEU A 7 -16.36 2.03 -8.78
C LEU A 7 -15.51 1.55 -7.59
N ILE A 8 -14.24 1.27 -7.85
CA ILE A 8 -13.29 0.74 -6.86
C ILE A 8 -12.31 1.85 -6.47
N ILE A 9 -12.20 2.15 -5.19
CA ILE A 9 -11.31 3.18 -4.66
C ILE A 9 -10.06 2.51 -4.10
N GLY A 10 -8.92 2.68 -4.80
CA GLY A 10 -7.63 2.12 -4.46
C GLY A 10 -7.18 1.03 -5.45
N GLY A 11 -6.00 1.20 -6.02
CA GLY A 11 -5.33 0.29 -6.95
C GLY A 11 -4.31 -0.63 -6.28
N GLY A 12 -4.50 -0.95 -5.00
CA GLY A 12 -3.72 -1.94 -4.27
C GLY A 12 -4.09 -3.39 -4.65
N PRO A 13 -3.43 -4.41 -4.07
CA PRO A 13 -3.70 -5.82 -4.39
C PRO A 13 -5.17 -6.21 -4.25
N ILE A 14 -5.86 -5.70 -3.22
CA ILE A 14 -7.29 -5.94 -2.99
C ILE A 14 -8.13 -5.32 -4.11
N GLY A 15 -7.89 -4.05 -4.46
CA GLY A 15 -8.63 -3.36 -5.52
C GLY A 15 -8.43 -3.99 -6.90
N LEU A 16 -7.22 -4.48 -7.19
CA LEU A 16 -6.94 -5.25 -8.40
C LEU A 16 -7.72 -6.57 -8.42
N ASN A 17 -7.79 -7.29 -7.29
CA ASN A 17 -8.56 -8.54 -7.22
C ASN A 17 -10.08 -8.28 -7.37
N CYS A 18 -10.60 -7.19 -6.82
CA CYS A 18 -11.98 -6.75 -7.05
C CYS A 18 -12.26 -6.47 -8.53
N ALA A 19 -11.34 -5.81 -9.23
CA ALA A 19 -11.46 -5.54 -10.67
C ALA A 19 -11.43 -6.82 -11.52
N LEU A 20 -10.55 -7.77 -11.17
CA LEU A 20 -10.49 -9.07 -11.84
C LEU A 20 -11.80 -9.85 -11.69
N GLU A 21 -12.39 -9.85 -10.50
CA GLU A 21 -13.70 -10.49 -10.29
C GLU A 21 -14.84 -9.72 -10.97
N ALA A 22 -14.82 -8.38 -10.99
CA ALA A 22 -15.79 -7.59 -11.75
C ALA A 22 -15.73 -7.92 -13.26
N GLN A 23 -14.52 -8.01 -13.82
CA GLN A 23 -14.29 -8.38 -15.21
C GLN A 23 -14.78 -9.79 -15.53
N LYS A 24 -14.48 -10.77 -14.65
CA LYS A 24 -14.95 -12.15 -14.78
C LYS A 24 -16.48 -12.29 -14.81
N ASN A 25 -17.17 -11.37 -14.14
CA ASN A 25 -18.63 -11.31 -14.09
C ASN A 25 -19.25 -10.33 -15.10
N ASN A 26 -18.46 -9.81 -16.05
CA ASN A 26 -18.90 -8.86 -17.09
C ASN A 26 -19.55 -7.58 -16.54
N LEU A 27 -19.09 -7.10 -15.38
CA LEU A 27 -19.56 -5.85 -14.78
C LEU A 27 -18.78 -4.66 -15.33
N THR A 28 -19.46 -3.54 -15.56
CA THR A 28 -18.77 -2.28 -15.88
C THR A 28 -18.10 -1.73 -14.62
N TYR A 29 -16.77 -1.54 -14.66
CA TYR A 29 -16.01 -1.08 -13.50
C TYR A 29 -14.92 -0.07 -13.86
N MET A 30 -14.48 0.66 -12.83
CA MET A 30 -13.27 1.50 -12.89
C MET A 30 -12.59 1.53 -11.52
N ILE A 31 -11.27 1.37 -11.50
CA ILE A 31 -10.44 1.66 -10.33
C ILE A 31 -9.99 3.13 -10.38
N ILE A 32 -10.10 3.84 -9.26
CA ILE A 32 -9.50 5.15 -9.04
C ILE A 32 -8.38 5.02 -7.99
N GLU A 33 -7.15 5.39 -8.36
CA GLU A 33 -5.96 5.29 -7.50
C GLU A 33 -5.25 6.64 -7.40
N LYS A 34 -4.97 7.07 -6.17
CA LYS A 34 -4.38 8.39 -5.88
C LYS A 34 -2.93 8.53 -6.36
N GLY A 35 -2.20 7.44 -6.52
CA GLY A 35 -0.81 7.41 -6.98
C GLY A 35 -0.59 6.42 -8.12
N THR A 36 0.49 5.65 -8.00
CA THR A 36 0.77 4.54 -8.93
C THR A 36 -0.01 3.28 -8.53
N ILE A 37 -0.08 2.30 -9.42
CA ILE A 37 -0.62 0.98 -9.06
C ILE A 37 0.16 0.42 -7.86
N VAL A 38 -0.54 -0.25 -6.95
CA VAL A 38 0.01 -0.75 -5.69
C VAL A 38 0.84 0.29 -4.93
N ASN A 39 0.33 1.53 -4.86
CA ASN A 39 1.01 2.70 -4.29
C ASN A 39 1.63 2.44 -2.91
N SER A 40 0.95 1.68 -2.04
CA SER A 40 1.51 1.32 -0.73
C SER A 40 2.80 0.52 -0.88
N LEU A 41 2.83 -0.51 -1.72
CA LEU A 41 4.03 -1.32 -1.97
C LEU A 41 5.14 -0.49 -2.62
N TYR A 42 4.79 0.47 -3.47
CA TYR A 42 5.75 1.42 -4.00
C TYR A 42 6.44 2.22 -2.90
N HIS A 43 5.75 2.58 -1.82
CA HIS A 43 6.35 3.30 -0.69
C HIS A 43 6.96 2.40 0.40
N TYR A 44 6.89 1.07 0.29
CA TYR A 44 7.58 0.19 1.23
C TYR A 44 9.11 0.34 1.13
N PRO A 45 9.87 -0.06 2.16
CA PRO A 45 11.33 0.04 2.14
C PRO A 45 11.94 -0.67 0.94
N LEU A 46 13.01 -0.10 0.38
CA LEU A 46 13.58 -0.55 -0.90
C LEU A 46 14.02 -2.02 -0.88
N TYR A 47 14.58 -2.46 0.25
CA TYR A 47 15.18 -3.79 0.40
C TYR A 47 14.30 -4.77 1.17
N MET A 48 13.04 -4.41 1.42
CA MET A 48 12.15 -5.26 2.18
C MET A 48 11.83 -6.56 1.44
N ARG A 49 11.62 -7.62 2.22
CA ARG A 49 11.06 -8.89 1.77
C ARG A 49 9.74 -9.13 2.47
N PHE A 50 8.77 -9.68 1.75
CA PHE A 50 7.52 -10.09 2.36
C PHE A 50 7.76 -11.19 3.39
N PHE A 51 6.92 -11.24 4.42
CA PHE A 51 6.85 -12.39 5.32
C PHE A 51 6.10 -13.57 4.68
N SER A 52 5.18 -13.27 3.76
CA SER A 52 4.39 -14.22 2.98
C SER A 52 5.19 -14.84 1.82
N THR A 53 4.84 -16.07 1.46
CA THR A 53 5.34 -16.70 0.24
C THR A 53 4.69 -16.09 -1.00
N ALA A 54 5.31 -16.26 -2.16
CA ALA A 54 4.79 -15.75 -3.43
C ALA A 54 3.36 -16.26 -3.72
N GLU A 55 3.10 -17.56 -3.48
CA GLU A 55 1.78 -18.20 -3.60
C GLU A 55 0.68 -17.47 -2.79
N LYS A 56 1.01 -16.97 -1.60
CA LYS A 56 0.06 -16.26 -0.73
C LYS A 56 -0.22 -14.83 -1.17
N LEU A 57 0.54 -14.31 -2.14
CA LEU A 57 0.39 -12.96 -2.69
C LEU A 57 -0.32 -12.97 -4.05
N GLU A 58 -0.67 -14.15 -4.57
CA GLU A 58 -1.31 -14.32 -5.86
C GLU A 58 -2.72 -13.72 -5.92
N ILE A 59 -3.06 -13.15 -7.08
CA ILE A 59 -4.41 -12.67 -7.39
C ILE A 59 -4.85 -13.17 -8.77
N GLY A 60 -6.16 -13.32 -8.97
CA GLY A 60 -6.74 -13.73 -10.25
C GLY A 60 -6.32 -15.11 -10.76
N GLY A 61 -5.80 -15.99 -9.89
CA GLY A 61 -5.25 -17.29 -10.28
C GLY A 61 -3.99 -17.21 -11.14
N ILE A 62 -3.27 -16.08 -11.09
CA ILE A 62 -2.04 -15.86 -11.85
C ILE A 62 -0.85 -16.16 -10.94
N PRO A 63 -0.01 -17.16 -11.27
CA PRO A 63 1.12 -17.53 -10.43
C PRO A 63 2.11 -16.38 -10.21
N PHE A 64 2.57 -16.19 -8.98
CA PHE A 64 3.64 -15.24 -8.67
C PHE A 64 4.98 -15.98 -8.67
N ILE A 65 5.66 -15.95 -9.81
CA ILE A 65 6.97 -16.60 -9.97
C ILE A 65 8.07 -15.71 -9.37
N SER A 66 8.79 -16.25 -8.38
CA SER A 66 9.91 -15.59 -7.71
C SER A 66 11.05 -16.59 -7.48
N PRO A 67 12.32 -16.23 -7.72
CA PRO A 67 13.48 -17.07 -7.41
C PRO A 67 13.64 -17.37 -5.92
N ALA A 68 13.12 -16.50 -5.05
CA ALA A 68 13.09 -16.71 -3.61
C ALA A 68 11.69 -17.13 -3.14
N PRO A 69 11.55 -17.96 -2.09
CA PRO A 69 10.24 -18.31 -1.55
C PRO A 69 9.41 -17.09 -1.10
N LYS A 70 10.09 -16.05 -0.62
CA LYS A 70 9.50 -14.80 -0.16
C LYS A 70 9.99 -13.66 -1.07
N PRO A 71 9.10 -13.08 -1.90
CA PRO A 71 9.50 -12.04 -2.85
C PRO A 71 9.87 -10.75 -2.12
N GLY A 72 10.63 -9.91 -2.80
CA GLY A 72 10.91 -8.53 -2.43
C GLY A 72 9.91 -7.53 -2.99
N ARG A 73 10.11 -6.25 -2.65
CA ARG A 73 9.29 -5.13 -3.15
C ARG A 73 9.23 -5.08 -4.68
N GLN A 74 10.37 -5.13 -5.35
CA GLN A 74 10.44 -4.98 -6.81
C GLN A 74 9.65 -6.08 -7.54
N GLU A 75 9.78 -7.33 -7.08
CA GLU A 75 9.08 -8.47 -7.66
C GLU A 75 7.55 -8.31 -7.56
N ALA A 76 7.06 -7.80 -6.42
CA ALA A 76 5.62 -7.56 -6.25
C ALA A 76 5.13 -6.40 -7.12
N LEU A 77 5.93 -5.34 -7.29
CA LEU A 77 5.59 -4.24 -8.19
C LEU A 77 5.41 -4.74 -9.63
N GLU A 78 6.37 -5.53 -10.13
CA GLU A 78 6.31 -6.11 -11.47
C GLU A 78 5.13 -7.08 -11.62
N TYR A 79 4.87 -7.91 -10.60
CA TYR A 79 3.75 -8.84 -10.60
C TYR A 79 2.40 -8.12 -10.77
N TYR A 80 2.09 -7.16 -9.90
CA TYR A 80 0.81 -6.46 -9.94
C TYR A 80 0.67 -5.53 -11.15
N GLN A 81 1.75 -4.84 -11.56
CA GLN A 81 1.78 -4.03 -12.78
C GLN A 81 1.57 -4.90 -14.03
N GLY A 82 2.20 -6.08 -14.07
CA GLY A 82 2.07 -7.05 -15.15
C GLY A 82 0.64 -7.55 -15.30
N ILE A 83 -0.03 -7.87 -14.19
CA ILE A 83 -1.44 -8.28 -14.19
C ILE A 83 -2.34 -7.16 -14.71
N ALA A 84 -2.18 -5.93 -14.22
CA ALA A 84 -3.01 -4.82 -14.67
C ALA A 84 -2.87 -4.57 -16.17
N ARG A 85 -1.65 -4.69 -16.71
CA ARG A 85 -1.39 -4.57 -18.15
C ARG A 85 -2.00 -5.74 -18.94
N GLN A 86 -1.73 -6.99 -18.53
CA GLN A 86 -2.17 -8.18 -19.27
C GLN A 86 -3.69 -8.33 -19.29
N LYS A 87 -4.36 -7.92 -18.22
CA LYS A 87 -5.82 -8.01 -18.08
C LYS A 87 -6.54 -6.75 -18.53
N GLU A 88 -5.79 -5.74 -19.00
CA GLU A 88 -6.31 -4.44 -19.45
C GLU A 88 -7.22 -3.79 -18.39
N ILE A 89 -6.78 -3.84 -17.13
CA ILE A 89 -7.57 -3.35 -15.99
C ILE A 89 -7.89 -1.87 -16.19
N ASN A 90 -9.18 -1.52 -16.12
CA ASN A 90 -9.64 -0.15 -16.24
C ASN A 90 -9.31 0.65 -14.97
N ILE A 91 -8.19 1.37 -14.98
CA ILE A 91 -7.66 2.11 -13.83
C ILE A 91 -7.30 3.55 -14.22
N ARG A 92 -7.67 4.51 -13.35
CA ARG A 92 -7.21 5.90 -13.40
C ARG A 92 -6.20 6.13 -12.28
N LEU A 93 -4.94 6.28 -12.67
CA LEU A 93 -3.83 6.57 -11.76
C LEU A 93 -3.71 8.07 -11.50
N TYR A 94 -3.04 8.40 -10.40
CA TYR A 94 -2.81 9.77 -9.94
C TYR A 94 -4.10 10.58 -9.79
N GLU A 95 -5.17 9.92 -9.37
CA GLU A 95 -6.50 10.50 -9.24
C GLU A 95 -7.07 10.15 -7.86
N LYS A 96 -7.26 11.16 -7.01
CA LYS A 96 -7.70 10.96 -5.63
C LYS A 96 -9.20 11.13 -5.55
N VAL A 97 -9.91 10.13 -5.01
CA VAL A 97 -11.31 10.33 -4.61
C VAL A 97 -11.36 11.28 -3.42
N LEU A 98 -12.16 12.33 -3.55
CA LEU A 98 -12.33 13.38 -2.56
C LEU A 98 -13.61 13.19 -1.75
N LYS A 99 -14.68 12.76 -2.42
CA LYS A 99 -16.00 12.62 -1.80
C LYS A 99 -16.81 11.51 -2.48
N VAL A 100 -17.55 10.77 -1.66
CA VAL A 100 -18.58 9.82 -2.11
C VAL A 100 -19.88 10.22 -1.44
N SER A 101 -20.92 10.47 -2.23
CA SER A 101 -22.28 10.72 -1.75
C SER A 101 -23.26 9.82 -2.47
N LYS A 102 -24.40 9.53 -1.84
CA LYS A 102 -25.45 8.70 -2.44
C LYS A 102 -26.69 9.55 -2.72
N THR A 103 -27.17 9.51 -3.96
CA THR A 103 -28.37 10.19 -4.44
C THR A 103 -29.34 9.14 -4.98
N GLY A 104 -30.39 8.83 -4.22
CA GLY A 104 -31.25 7.68 -4.53
C GLY A 104 -30.46 6.37 -4.46
N ASP A 105 -30.46 5.59 -5.55
CA ASP A 105 -29.74 4.32 -5.66
C ASP A 105 -28.36 4.43 -6.32
N ILE A 106 -27.90 5.64 -6.64
CA ILE A 106 -26.63 5.87 -7.33
C ILE A 106 -25.67 6.64 -6.43
N PHE A 107 -24.40 6.25 -6.47
CA PHE A 107 -23.31 7.01 -5.87
C PHE A 107 -22.80 8.05 -6.85
N ASP A 108 -22.62 9.27 -6.34
CA ASP A 108 -21.87 10.36 -6.94
C ASP A 108 -20.47 10.39 -6.31
N ILE A 109 -19.44 10.22 -7.13
CA ILE A 109 -18.05 10.15 -6.70
C ILE A 109 -17.30 11.32 -7.30
N GLU A 110 -16.83 12.23 -6.44
CA GLU A 110 -16.01 13.36 -6.83
C GLU A 110 -14.53 13.01 -6.62
N THR A 111 -13.70 13.27 -7.63
CA THR A 111 -12.27 13.05 -7.59
C THR A 111 -11.52 14.35 -7.85
N SER A 112 -10.19 14.32 -7.71
CA SER A 112 -9.31 15.43 -8.06
C SER A 112 -9.29 15.76 -9.56
N LYS A 113 -9.90 14.95 -10.43
CA LYS A 113 -9.87 15.14 -11.90
C LYS A 113 -11.25 15.12 -12.55
N ALA A 114 -12.22 14.40 -11.99
CA ALA A 114 -13.50 14.18 -12.63
C ALA A 114 -14.60 13.84 -11.61
N VAL A 115 -15.80 13.63 -12.14
CA VAL A 115 -16.96 13.11 -11.39
C VAL A 115 -17.41 11.82 -12.05
N TYR A 116 -17.77 10.83 -11.24
CA TYR A 116 -18.25 9.53 -11.68
C TYR A 116 -19.59 9.20 -11.04
N LYS A 117 -20.33 8.31 -11.69
CA LYS A 117 -21.55 7.71 -11.15
C LYS A 117 -21.41 6.19 -11.15
N ALA A 118 -21.78 5.56 -10.04
CA ALA A 118 -21.76 4.11 -9.93
C ALA A 118 -22.92 3.58 -9.07
N LYS A 119 -23.40 2.36 -9.35
CA LYS A 119 -24.41 1.69 -8.51
C LYS A 119 -23.82 1.23 -7.18
N ASN A 120 -22.56 0.77 -7.21
CA ASN A 120 -21.83 0.31 -6.04
C ASN A 120 -20.44 0.96 -5.95
N VAL A 121 -19.93 1.11 -4.74
CA VAL A 121 -18.58 1.60 -4.46
C VAL A 121 -17.87 0.61 -3.56
N ILE A 122 -16.67 0.18 -3.95
CA ILE A 122 -15.76 -0.63 -3.13
C ILE A 122 -14.65 0.28 -2.59
N ILE A 123 -14.48 0.32 -1.27
CA ILE A 123 -13.42 1.09 -0.62
C ILE A 123 -12.28 0.14 -0.25
N SER A 124 -11.18 0.22 -1.00
CA SER A 124 -9.97 -0.61 -0.84
C SER A 124 -8.72 0.24 -0.66
N THR A 125 -8.82 1.34 0.09
CA THR A 125 -7.75 2.34 0.26
C THR A 125 -6.61 1.89 1.17
N GLY A 126 -6.81 0.81 1.94
CA GLY A 126 -5.85 0.38 2.95
C GLY A 126 -5.64 1.44 4.04
N PHE A 127 -4.55 1.29 4.79
CA PHE A 127 -4.21 2.15 5.93
C PHE A 127 -2.76 2.65 5.89
N TYR A 128 -1.96 2.26 4.89
CA TYR A 128 -0.52 2.53 4.88
C TYR A 128 -0.19 4.02 4.97
N ASP A 129 -0.97 4.89 4.31
CA ASP A 129 -0.72 6.34 4.29
C ASP A 129 -1.14 7.08 5.57
N ILE A 130 -1.69 6.37 6.56
CA ILE A 130 -2.22 6.95 7.81
C ILE A 130 -1.31 6.50 8.95
N PRO A 131 -0.25 7.27 9.28
CA PRO A 131 0.62 6.91 10.38
C PRO A 131 -0.10 7.13 11.71
N ASN A 132 0.17 6.26 12.68
CA ASN A 132 -0.17 6.55 14.07
C ASN A 132 0.84 7.58 14.60
N LEU A 133 0.34 8.78 14.93
CA LEU A 133 1.12 9.81 15.58
C LEU A 133 1.37 9.42 17.05
N MET A 134 2.51 9.85 17.56
CA MET A 134 2.96 9.66 18.93
C MET A 134 2.40 10.72 19.87
N ASP A 135 1.98 11.87 19.33
CA ASP A 135 1.45 13.04 20.04
C ASP A 135 2.44 13.56 21.11
N VAL A 136 3.72 13.67 20.74
CA VAL A 136 4.81 14.14 21.63
C VAL A 136 5.46 15.44 21.14
N PRO A 137 5.97 16.29 22.05
CA PRO A 137 6.70 17.50 21.65
C PRO A 137 7.88 17.17 20.72
N GLY A 138 7.92 17.82 19.55
CA GLY A 138 8.98 17.66 18.55
C GLY A 138 8.74 16.57 17.51
N GLU A 139 7.58 15.89 17.51
CA GLU A 139 7.21 14.92 16.48
C GLU A 139 7.16 15.52 15.06
N ASN A 140 6.89 16.83 14.96
CA ASN A 140 6.86 17.56 13.69
C ASN A 140 8.25 18.00 13.18
N LEU A 141 9.34 17.69 13.87
CA LEU A 141 10.69 18.03 13.42
C LEU A 141 11.07 17.22 12.17
N LEU A 142 11.80 17.84 11.24
CA LEU A 142 12.23 17.21 9.97
C LEU A 142 13.00 15.88 10.13
N LYS A 143 13.63 15.67 11.29
CA LYS A 143 14.36 14.43 11.62
C LYS A 143 13.45 13.26 12.02
N VAL A 144 12.20 13.52 12.38
CA VAL A 144 11.23 12.50 12.78
C VAL A 144 10.50 12.02 11.53
N LYS A 145 10.47 10.71 11.32
CA LYS A 145 9.86 10.07 10.16
C LYS A 145 8.97 8.92 10.62
N HIS A 146 7.74 8.88 10.12
CA HIS A 146 6.83 7.74 10.30
C HIS A 146 7.01 6.64 9.24
N TYR A 147 7.81 6.93 8.21
CA TYR A 147 8.11 5.99 7.13
C TYR A 147 9.60 5.83 6.98
N TYR A 148 10.01 4.57 6.81
CA TYR A 148 11.38 4.18 6.57
C TYR A 148 11.54 3.73 5.11
N THR A 149 12.64 4.11 4.46
CA THR A 149 12.88 3.85 3.03
C THR A 149 14.11 2.98 2.81
N GLU A 150 15.25 3.40 3.37
CA GLU A 150 16.54 2.73 3.20
C GLU A 150 17.50 3.08 4.35
N PRO A 151 18.53 2.26 4.60
CA PRO A 151 19.38 2.40 5.79
C PRO A 151 20.53 3.39 5.60
N TYR A 152 20.97 3.64 4.36
CA TYR A 152 22.22 4.34 4.08
C TYR A 152 22.32 5.77 4.62
N PRO A 153 21.25 6.60 4.59
CA PRO A 153 21.28 7.94 5.18
C PRO A 153 21.54 7.95 6.70
N TYR A 154 21.40 6.80 7.36
CA TYR A 154 21.54 6.67 8.82
C TYR A 154 22.89 6.08 9.24
N ALA A 155 23.75 5.69 8.30
CA ALA A 155 25.06 5.13 8.63
C ALA A 155 25.89 6.10 9.50
N GLN A 156 26.51 5.55 10.56
CA GLN A 156 27.27 6.31 11.57
C GLN A 156 26.44 7.37 12.33
N GLN A 157 25.11 7.34 12.21
CA GLN A 157 24.22 8.20 12.99
C GLN A 157 23.73 7.50 14.25
N LYS A 158 23.35 8.29 15.25
CA LYS A 158 22.55 7.83 16.38
C LYS A 158 21.08 7.94 16.01
N ILE A 159 20.36 6.83 16.03
CA ILE A 159 18.95 6.79 15.68
C ILE A 159 18.11 6.18 16.80
N VAL A 160 16.87 6.65 16.88
CA VAL A 160 15.84 6.09 17.75
C VAL A 160 14.75 5.52 16.87
N VAL A 161 14.40 4.25 17.12
CA VAL A 161 13.24 3.60 16.49
C VAL A 161 12.18 3.38 17.55
N VAL A 162 11.00 3.99 17.37
CA VAL A 162 9.88 3.88 18.30
C VAL A 162 8.91 2.81 17.79
N GLY A 163 8.63 1.80 18.60
CA GLY A 163 7.73 0.70 18.26
C GLY A 163 8.37 -0.69 18.42
N SER A 164 7.54 -1.73 18.37
CA SER A 164 7.96 -3.11 18.63
C SER A 164 7.41 -4.15 17.65
N SER A 165 6.68 -3.73 16.62
CA SER A 165 6.18 -4.60 15.54
C SER A 165 7.24 -4.80 14.45
N ASN A 166 6.95 -5.67 13.48
CA ASN A 166 7.88 -6.04 12.39
C ASN A 166 8.54 -4.83 11.71
N SER A 167 7.78 -3.78 11.37
CA SER A 167 8.35 -2.57 10.73
C SER A 167 9.42 -1.88 11.57
N ALA A 168 9.26 -1.82 12.89
CA ALA A 168 10.24 -1.21 13.79
C ALA A 168 11.50 -2.09 13.90
N VAL A 169 11.31 -3.41 14.04
CA VAL A 169 12.40 -4.37 14.12
C VAL A 169 13.21 -4.41 12.82
N ASP A 170 12.55 -4.42 11.67
CA ASP A 170 13.20 -4.41 10.36
C ASP A 170 14.03 -3.13 10.16
N ALA A 171 13.46 -1.96 10.43
CA ALA A 171 14.18 -0.69 10.32
C ALA A 171 15.39 -0.64 11.27
N ALA A 172 15.23 -1.09 12.52
CA ALA A 172 16.31 -1.14 13.50
C ALA A 172 17.44 -2.10 13.08
N LEU A 173 17.10 -3.31 12.63
CA LEU A 173 18.09 -4.30 12.19
C LEU A 173 18.82 -3.84 10.93
N GLU A 174 18.10 -3.27 9.96
CA GLU A 174 18.70 -2.87 8.70
C GLU A 174 19.68 -1.70 8.88
N THR A 175 19.30 -0.69 9.65
CA THR A 175 20.16 0.46 9.96
C THR A 175 21.35 0.08 10.84
N TYR A 176 21.15 -0.79 11.85
CA TYR A 176 22.24 -1.35 12.67
C TYR A 176 23.28 -2.08 11.80
N ARG A 177 22.82 -2.93 10.87
CA ARG A 177 23.70 -3.66 9.93
C ARG A 177 24.46 -2.73 8.98
N LYS A 178 24.05 -1.47 8.83
CA LYS A 178 24.77 -0.44 8.06
C LYS A 178 25.61 0.51 8.93
N GLY A 179 25.80 0.19 10.21
CA GLY A 179 26.71 0.91 11.10
C GLY A 179 26.07 2.10 11.82
N SER A 180 24.75 2.10 11.99
CA SER A 180 24.06 3.07 12.86
C SER A 180 24.12 2.62 14.32
N ASP A 181 24.16 3.58 15.25
CA ASP A 181 23.95 3.34 16.69
C ASP A 181 22.43 3.43 16.97
N VAL A 182 21.79 2.28 17.18
CA VAL A 182 20.34 2.14 17.19
C VAL A 182 19.81 1.91 18.60
N THR A 183 18.94 2.82 19.06
CA THR A 183 18.13 2.62 20.27
C THR A 183 16.68 2.35 19.89
N MET A 184 16.10 1.27 20.43
CA MET A 184 14.67 1.01 20.30
C MET A 184 13.91 1.49 21.54
N ILE A 185 12.80 2.21 21.34
CA ILE A 185 11.86 2.57 22.40
C ILE A 185 10.61 1.72 22.24
N VAL A 186 10.41 0.81 23.20
CA VAL A 186 9.27 -0.11 23.24
C VAL A 186 8.38 0.27 24.41
N ARG A 187 7.08 0.46 24.16
CA ARG A 187 6.09 0.82 25.19
C ARG A 187 5.83 -0.32 26.18
N HIS A 188 6.00 -1.55 25.74
CA HIS A 188 5.74 -2.77 26.53
C HIS A 188 7.04 -3.36 27.09
N SER A 189 6.93 -4.42 27.89
CA SER A 189 8.10 -5.09 28.48
C SER A 189 8.91 -5.92 27.48
N GLU A 190 8.37 -6.19 26.30
CA GLU A 190 9.00 -7.05 25.28
C GLU A 190 8.65 -6.60 23.85
N ILE A 191 9.43 -7.11 22.88
CA ILE A 191 9.15 -6.98 21.45
C ILE A 191 7.85 -7.73 21.11
N SER A 192 7.05 -7.22 20.16
CA SER A 192 5.82 -7.88 19.72
C SER A 192 6.12 -9.29 19.21
N LYS A 193 5.35 -10.28 19.67
CA LYS A 193 5.41 -11.68 19.19
C LYS A 193 4.59 -11.91 17.92
N THR A 194 3.90 -10.89 17.45
CA THR A 194 3.00 -10.87 16.29
C THR A 194 3.41 -9.80 15.30
#